data_AF-R4LK56-F1
#
_entry.id   AF-R4LK56-F1
#
_cell.length_a   1.000
_cell.length_b   1.000
_cell.length_c   1.000
_cell.angle_alpha   90.00
_cell.angle_beta   90.00
_cell.angle_gamma   90.00
#
_symmetry.space_group_name_H-M   'P 1'
#
loop_
_entity.id
_entity.type
_entity.pdbx_description
1 polymer ?
#
loop_
_entity_poly.entity_id
_entity_poly.type
_entity_poly.pdbx_seq_one_letter_code
_entity_poly.pdbx_strand_id
1 'polypeptide(L)'
;MPYSFLISSDGTLGIAGGDDEKWIPLHGSIDGWVESLALAYAAVDIADTITKLAGPATDSLDLTSMQPVELVDGRANGWWYRPGLLVALYAGESELFGRPGYRTAFLYSGNIDREWL
;
A
#
# COMPACT_ATOMS: atom_id res chain seq x y z
N MET A 1 2.42 -16.10 12.11
CA MET A 1 2.77 -15.35 13.34
C MET A 1 1.61 -14.42 13.60
N PRO A 2 1.04 -14.40 14.82
CA PRO A 2 -0.07 -13.51 15.14
C PRO A 2 0.40 -12.05 15.13
N TYR A 3 -0.46 -11.17 14.64
CA TYR A 3 -0.31 -9.72 14.74
C TYR A 3 -1.70 -9.09 14.87
N SER A 4 -1.75 -7.86 15.37
CA SER A 4 -2.98 -7.08 15.52
C SER A 4 -2.88 -5.80 14.71
N PHE A 5 -4.02 -5.30 14.24
CA PHE A 5 -4.14 -3.95 13.72
C PHE A 5 -4.41 -3.00 14.89
N LEU A 6 -3.67 -1.89 14.95
CA LEU A 6 -3.84 -0.88 15.99
C LEU A 6 -3.92 0.52 15.37
N ILE A 7 -4.62 1.41 16.06
CA ILE A 7 -4.64 2.84 15.77
C ILE A 7 -4.00 3.52 16.98
N SER A 8 -2.91 4.26 16.78
CA SER A 8 -2.27 5.02 17.85
C SER A 8 -3.06 6.28 18.20
N SER A 9 -2.71 6.92 19.31
CA SER A 9 -3.37 8.14 19.79
C SER A 9 -3.28 9.33 18.83
N ASP A 10 -2.34 9.33 17.90
CA ASP A 10 -2.19 10.34 16.84
C ASP A 10 -2.96 9.99 15.55
N GLY A 11 -3.66 8.84 15.52
CA GLY A 11 -4.41 8.38 14.36
C GLY A 11 -3.62 7.53 13.37
N THR A 12 -2.33 7.25 13.60
CA THR A 12 -1.57 6.33 12.73
C THR A 12 -2.17 4.93 12.78
N LEU A 13 -2.49 4.35 11.63
CA LEU A 13 -2.86 2.94 11.51
C LEU A 13 -1.61 2.10 11.29
N GLY A 14 -1.47 1.03 12.04
CA GLY A 14 -0.35 0.11 11.91
C GLY A 14 -0.68 -1.33 12.29
N ILE A 15 0.35 -2.18 12.23
CA ILE A 15 0.31 -3.54 12.74
C ILE A 15 1.36 -3.74 13.83
N ALA A 16 1.01 -4.49 14.87
CA ALA A 16 1.93 -4.89 15.93
C ALA A 16 1.89 -6.41 16.12
N GLY A 17 3.05 -7.02 16.29
CA GLY A 17 3.15 -8.47 16.51
C GLY A 17 4.59 -8.97 16.50
N GLY A 18 4.74 -10.29 16.56
CA GLY A 18 6.04 -10.91 16.78
C GLY A 18 6.42 -10.98 18.26
N ASP A 19 7.55 -11.63 18.54
CA ASP A 19 8.03 -11.87 19.91
C ASP A 19 8.52 -10.59 20.61
N ASP A 20 8.77 -9.53 19.84
CA ASP A 20 9.29 -8.22 20.27
C ASP A 20 8.24 -7.11 20.26
N GLU A 21 6.96 -7.44 20.03
CA GLU A 21 5.85 -6.48 19.89
C GLU A 21 6.14 -5.36 18.89
N LYS A 22 6.90 -5.67 17.83
CA LYS A 22 7.33 -4.69 16.84
C LYS A 22 6.13 -3.98 16.22
N TRP A 23 6.21 -2.66 16.18
CA TRP A 23 5.21 -1.78 15.56
C TRP A 23 5.63 -1.36 14.16
N ILE A 24 4.75 -1.54 13.18
CA ILE A 24 4.93 -1.06 11.81
C ILE A 24 3.76 -0.13 11.45
N PRO A 25 4.01 1.18 11.25
CA PRO A 25 2.99 2.09 10.75
C PRO A 25 2.69 1.78 9.27
N LEU A 26 1.42 1.62 8.93
CA LEU A 26 0.95 1.38 7.56
C LEU A 26 0.54 2.69 6.87
N HIS A 27 -0.25 3.51 7.58
CA HIS A 27 -0.73 4.82 7.14
C HIS A 27 -0.58 5.81 8.28
N GLY A 28 -0.14 7.04 7.99
CA GLY A 28 0.11 8.07 8.99
C GLY A 28 -1.15 8.64 9.65
N SER A 29 -2.33 8.36 9.10
CA SER A 29 -3.62 8.80 9.65
C SER A 29 -4.76 7.82 9.33
N ILE A 30 -5.87 7.94 10.08
CA ILE A 30 -7.12 7.23 9.80
C ILE A 30 -7.66 7.64 8.43
N ASP A 31 -7.63 8.94 8.13
CA ASP A 31 -8.09 9.49 6.86
C ASP A 31 -7.29 8.87 5.71
N GLY A 32 -5.96 8.86 5.78
CA GLY A 32 -5.11 8.23 4.76
C GLY A 32 -5.39 6.74 4.55
N TRP A 33 -5.74 6.00 5.61
CA TRP A 33 -6.18 4.61 5.48
C TRP A 33 -7.53 4.48 4.78
N VAL A 34 -8.51 5.31 5.16
CA VAL A 34 -9.85 5.31 4.53
C VAL A 34 -9.73 5.69 3.05
N GLU A 35 -8.90 6.68 2.72
CA GLU A 35 -8.62 7.10 1.35
C GLU A 35 -7.90 6.00 0.55
N SER A 36 -6.95 5.27 1.16
CA SER A 36 -6.32 4.10 0.55
C SER A 36 -7.33 3.01 0.20
N LEU A 37 -8.33 2.78 1.06
CA LEU A 37 -9.41 1.81 0.81
C LEU A 37 -10.37 2.30 -0.27
N ALA A 38 -10.76 3.56 -0.24
CA ALA A 38 -11.60 4.18 -1.26
C ALA A 38 -10.92 4.14 -2.64
N LEU A 39 -9.62 4.44 -2.68
CA LEU A 39 -8.80 4.37 -3.88
C LEU A 39 -8.70 2.94 -4.42
N ALA A 40 -8.54 1.94 -3.55
CA ALA A 40 -8.58 0.54 -3.99
C ALA A 40 -9.90 0.18 -4.66
N TYR A 41 -11.01 0.63 -4.08
CA TYR A 41 -12.34 0.38 -4.63
C TYR A 41 -12.53 1.06 -5.98
N ALA A 42 -12.14 2.32 -6.11
CA ALA A 42 -12.21 3.06 -7.38
C ALA A 42 -11.29 2.46 -8.46
N ALA A 43 -10.06 2.07 -8.09
CA ALA A 43 -9.09 1.48 -8.99
C ALA A 43 -9.58 0.16 -9.62
N VAL A 44 -10.34 -0.64 -8.87
CA VAL A 44 -10.95 -1.89 -9.38
C VAL A 44 -12.00 -1.58 -10.47
N ASP A 45 -12.74 -0.49 -10.34
CA ASP A 45 -13.81 -0.14 -11.27
C ASP A 45 -13.29 0.42 -12.61
N ILE A 46 -12.16 1.14 -12.57
CA ILE A 46 -11.61 1.83 -13.76
C ILE A 46 -10.52 1.03 -14.49
N ALA A 47 -9.93 0.02 -13.85
CA ALA A 47 -8.81 -0.72 -14.44
C ALA A 47 -9.29 -1.71 -15.49
N ASP A 48 -8.64 -1.70 -16.64
CA ASP A 48 -8.80 -2.75 -17.66
C ASP A 48 -8.16 -4.06 -17.21
N THR A 49 -7.10 -3.99 -16.41
CA THR A 49 -6.37 -5.15 -15.91
C THR A 49 -5.82 -4.91 -14.52
N ILE A 50 -5.92 -5.93 -13.66
CA ILE A 50 -5.36 -5.92 -12.32
C ILE A 50 -4.34 -7.04 -12.21
N THR A 51 -3.07 -6.71 -12.02
CA THR A 51 -1.98 -7.67 -11.80
C THR A 51 -1.57 -7.68 -10.34
N LYS A 52 -1.49 -8.87 -9.73
CA LYS A 52 -0.93 -9.05 -8.40
C LYS A 52 0.51 -9.55 -8.49
N LEU A 53 1.44 -8.84 -7.86
CA LEU A 53 2.82 -9.29 -7.64
C LEU A 53 3.02 -9.63 -6.17
N ALA A 54 3.89 -10.61 -5.88
CA ALA A 54 4.21 -11.02 -4.52
C ALA A 54 5.70 -11.31 -4.35
N GLY A 55 6.22 -11.03 -3.16
CA GLY A 55 7.60 -11.28 -2.78
C GLY A 55 8.59 -10.63 -3.76
N PRO A 56 9.66 -11.34 -4.19
CA PRO A 56 10.69 -10.76 -5.06
C PRO A 56 10.17 -10.17 -6.38
N ALA A 57 9.00 -10.58 -6.86
CA ALA A 57 8.40 -9.98 -8.04
C ALA A 57 8.04 -8.50 -7.83
N THR A 58 7.87 -8.03 -6.60
CA THR A 58 7.66 -6.60 -6.33
C THR A 58 8.92 -5.77 -6.56
N ASP A 59 10.11 -6.37 -6.53
CA ASP A 59 11.38 -5.65 -6.70
C ASP A 59 11.59 -5.18 -8.15
N SER A 60 10.81 -5.68 -9.11
CA SER A 60 10.82 -5.19 -10.50
C SER A 60 10.02 -3.90 -10.70
N LEU A 61 9.33 -3.40 -9.67
CA LEU A 61 8.59 -2.15 -9.74
C LEU A 61 9.53 -0.96 -9.64
N ASP A 62 9.60 -0.17 -10.71
CA ASP A 62 10.24 1.14 -10.67
C ASP A 62 9.27 2.20 -10.15
N LEU A 63 9.16 2.29 -8.82
CA LEU A 63 8.35 3.31 -8.16
C LEU A 63 8.98 4.71 -8.26
N THR A 64 10.27 4.81 -8.61
CA THR A 64 10.98 6.10 -8.69
C THR A 64 10.60 6.91 -9.93
N SER A 65 10.08 6.24 -10.98
CA SER A 65 9.48 6.89 -12.15
C SER A 65 7.99 7.21 -11.98
N MET A 66 7.45 7.05 -10.78
CA MET A 66 6.04 7.30 -10.46
C MET A 66 5.90 8.36 -9.37
N GLN A 67 4.73 9.00 -9.32
CA GLN A 67 4.40 9.97 -8.28
C GLN A 67 3.71 9.27 -7.12
N PRO A 68 4.12 9.49 -5.86
CA PRO A 68 3.37 8.98 -4.71
C PRO A 68 1.99 9.66 -4.66
N VAL A 69 0.96 8.91 -4.27
CA VAL A 69 -0.37 9.46 -3.98
C VAL A 69 -0.37 9.96 -2.54
N GLU A 70 -0.25 11.27 -2.35
CA GLU A 70 -0.05 11.88 -1.03
C GLU A 70 -1.26 11.73 -0.10
N LEU A 71 -2.48 11.72 -0.66
CA LEU A 71 -3.74 11.65 0.08
C LEU A 71 -3.82 10.42 1.00
N VAL A 72 -3.20 9.31 0.60
CA VAL A 72 -3.24 8.05 1.38
C VAL A 72 -2.29 8.04 2.57
N ASP A 73 -1.42 9.05 2.72
CA ASP A 73 -0.40 9.16 3.78
C ASP A 73 0.32 7.83 4.05
N GLY A 74 0.74 7.18 2.96
CA GLY A 74 1.28 5.83 3.00
C GLY A 74 2.65 5.77 3.69
N ARG A 75 2.83 4.78 4.57
CA ARG A 75 4.09 4.47 5.25
C ARG A 75 4.66 3.16 4.72
N ALA A 76 4.43 2.04 5.41
CA ALA A 76 4.76 0.73 4.88
C ALA A 76 3.78 0.25 3.78
N ASN A 77 2.59 0.86 3.72
CA ASN A 77 1.61 0.62 2.67
C ASN A 77 1.38 1.93 1.92
N GLY A 78 1.57 1.93 0.60
CA GLY A 78 1.52 3.15 -0.19
C GLY A 78 0.97 2.95 -1.60
N TRP A 79 0.80 4.09 -2.28
CA TRP A 79 0.26 4.17 -3.64
C TRP A 79 1.13 5.04 -4.52
N TRP A 80 1.30 4.63 -5.78
CA TRP A 80 2.06 5.33 -6.80
C TRP A 80 1.29 5.41 -8.09
N TYR A 81 1.38 6.55 -8.76
CA TYR A 81 0.67 6.85 -9.99
C TYR A 81 1.64 7.27 -11.10
N ARG A 82 1.34 6.81 -12.30
CA ARG A 82 1.73 7.44 -13.57
C ARG A 82 0.58 7.27 -14.56
N PRO A 83 0.53 8.02 -15.67
CA PRO A 83 -0.53 7.87 -16.67
C PRO A 83 -0.73 6.40 -17.08
N GLY A 84 -1.96 5.94 -16.92
CA GLY A 84 -2.40 4.59 -17.24
C GLY A 84 -2.01 3.47 -16.26
N LEU A 85 -1.36 3.79 -15.14
CA LEU A 85 -0.96 2.80 -14.13
C LEU A 85 -1.03 3.38 -12.71
N LEU A 86 -1.79 2.69 -11.86
CA LEU A 86 -1.82 2.91 -10.42
C LEU A 86 -1.28 1.66 -9.71
N VAL A 87 -0.37 1.84 -8.76
CA VAL A 87 0.29 0.75 -8.03
C VAL A 87 0.04 0.91 -6.55
N ALA A 88 -0.56 -0.10 -5.91
CA ALA A 88 -0.56 -0.24 -4.46
C ALA A 88 0.57 -1.19 -4.05
N LEU A 89 1.45 -0.79 -3.14
CA LEU A 89 2.45 -1.67 -2.53
C LEU A 89 2.16 -1.80 -1.04
N TYR A 90 2.02 -3.04 -0.59
CA TYR A 90 1.83 -3.40 0.81
C TYR A 90 3.09 -4.09 1.33
N ALA A 91 3.87 -3.39 2.16
CA ALA A 91 5.12 -3.89 2.74
C ALA A 91 5.05 -4.12 4.26
N GLY A 92 3.94 -3.76 4.92
CA GLY A 92 3.78 -3.85 6.37
C GLY A 92 4.19 -5.19 6.98
N GLU A 93 3.63 -6.30 6.49
CA GLU A 93 3.95 -7.64 7.00
C GLU A 93 5.40 -8.06 6.69
N SER A 94 5.92 -7.64 5.54
CA SER A 94 7.33 -7.89 5.20
C SER A 94 8.26 -7.21 6.21
N GLU A 95 7.96 -5.98 6.58
CA GLU A 95 8.73 -5.26 7.60
C GLU A 95 8.54 -5.85 8.99
N LEU A 96 7.31 -6.19 9.37
CA LEU A 96 6.99 -6.75 10.67
C LEU A 96 7.76 -8.06 10.91
N PHE A 97 7.74 -8.95 9.93
CA PHE A 97 8.34 -10.29 10.05
C PHE A 97 9.77 -10.38 9.51
N GLY A 98 10.33 -9.29 8.98
CA GLY A 98 11.65 -9.29 8.34
C GLY A 98 11.71 -10.25 7.14
N ARG A 99 10.59 -10.41 6.42
CA ARG A 99 10.42 -11.38 5.32
C ARG A 99 10.04 -10.66 4.03
N PRO A 100 11.02 -10.38 3.14
CA PRO A 100 10.75 -9.74 1.84
C PRO A 100 9.65 -10.41 1.02
N GLY A 101 9.50 -11.73 1.17
CA GLY A 101 8.47 -12.54 0.50
C GLY A 101 7.02 -12.15 0.83
N TYR A 102 6.79 -11.35 1.88
CA TYR A 102 5.44 -10.91 2.27
C TYR A 102 5.03 -9.58 1.65
N ARG A 103 5.90 -8.92 0.87
CA ARG A 103 5.48 -7.77 0.09
C ARG A 103 4.47 -8.21 -0.96
N THR A 104 3.42 -7.43 -1.14
CA THR A 104 2.43 -7.64 -2.18
C THR A 104 2.20 -6.32 -2.90
N ALA A 105 2.12 -6.36 -4.23
CA ALA A 105 1.72 -5.19 -5.01
C ALA A 105 0.53 -5.51 -5.90
N PHE A 106 -0.34 -4.53 -6.10
CA PHE A 106 -1.41 -4.56 -7.08
C PHE A 106 -1.16 -3.46 -8.10
N LEU A 107 -1.17 -3.83 -9.37
CA LEU A 107 -0.99 -2.94 -10.50
C LEU A 107 -2.33 -2.87 -11.23
N TYR A 108 -2.95 -1.71 -11.16
CA TYR A 108 -4.18 -1.37 -11.85
C TYR A 108 -3.78 -0.65 -13.13
N SER A 109 -4.00 -1.28 -14.28
CA SER A 109 -3.63 -0.74 -15.59
C SER A 109 -4.90 -0.44 -16.40
N GLY A 110 -4.89 0.66 -17.13
CA GLY A 110 -6.02 1.05 -17.99
C GLY A 110 -5.98 2.54 -18.31
N ASN A 111 -7.13 3.15 -18.55
CA ASN A 111 -7.23 4.59 -18.78
C ASN A 111 -7.25 5.40 -17.46
N ILE A 112 -6.24 5.21 -16.62
CA ILE A 112 -6.12 5.87 -15.32
C ILE A 112 -5.48 7.24 -15.51
N ASP A 113 -6.19 8.29 -15.08
CA ASP A 113 -5.74 9.68 -15.08
C ASP A 113 -5.62 10.22 -13.63
N ARG A 114 -4.80 11.25 -13.45
CA ARG A 114 -4.54 11.91 -12.18
C ARG A 114 -5.77 12.59 -11.62
N GLU A 115 -6.68 13.07 -12.46
CA GLU A 115 -7.90 13.78 -12.00
C GLU A 115 -8.84 12.90 -11.14
N TRP A 116 -8.56 11.59 -11.09
CA TRP A 116 -9.29 10.59 -10.31
C TRP A 116 -8.62 10.29 -8.95
N LEU A 117 -7.51 10.97 -8.63
CA LEU A 117 -6.63 10.76 -7.46
C LEU A 117 -6.47 12.03 -6.65
#